data_AF-W4L1L7-F1
#
_entry.id   AF-W4L1L7-F1
#
_cell.length_a   1.000
_cell.length_b   1.000
_cell.length_c   1.000
_cell.angle_alpha   90.00
_cell.angle_beta   90.00
_cell.angle_gamma   90.00
#
_symmetry.space_group_name_H-M   'P 1'
#
loop_
_entity.id
_entity.type
_entity.pdbx_description
1 polymer ?
#
loop_
_entity_poly.entity_id
_entity_poly.type
_entity_poly.pdbx_seq_one_letter_code
_entity_poly.pdbx_strand_id
1 'polypeptide(L)'
;VRIPNGSFMGTAGIAPSLAQLDAWAKREADLVARGGFAMLADPEDAVPPTGPVAETGLRTIPPRENCGNVDAKQLTKGSRLLIPVNVDGALYSAGDGHYAQGDAECCITAIEMGATAVVRFKLHEGEAERHNIRWPRFAHPGYFNAPEWAVPRNFIATMGMPIRDDGTQEGEDLTLAARNALIN
;
A
#
# COMPACT_ATOMS: atom_id res chain seq x y z
N VAL A 1 22.89 -9.39 -11.41
CA VAL A 1 22.39 -8.81 -10.13
C VAL A 1 21.99 -9.97 -9.22
N ARG A 2 22.27 -9.90 -7.90
CA ARG A 2 21.73 -10.83 -6.90
C ARG A 2 20.78 -10.05 -6.01
N ILE A 3 19.57 -10.55 -5.79
CA ILE A 3 18.53 -9.86 -5.03
C ILE A 3 18.32 -10.63 -3.72
N PRO A 4 18.63 -10.01 -2.56
CA PRO A 4 18.39 -10.65 -1.28
C PRO A 4 16.89 -10.79 -1.03
N ASN A 5 16.52 -11.79 -0.24
CA ASN A 5 15.15 -11.97 0.22
C ASN A 5 14.73 -10.74 1.06
N GLY A 6 13.70 -10.04 0.61
CA GLY A 6 13.03 -8.97 1.36
C GLY A 6 11.53 -9.24 1.44
N SER A 7 11.14 -10.51 1.62
CA SER A 7 9.77 -10.94 1.36
C SER A 7 8.75 -10.39 2.36
N PHE A 8 7.59 -10.03 1.85
CA PHE A 8 6.44 -9.52 2.59
C PHE A 8 5.13 -9.75 1.81
N MET A 9 4.01 -9.34 2.38
CA MET A 9 2.72 -9.27 1.68
C MET A 9 2.47 -7.81 1.30
N GLY A 10 2.36 -7.50 0.01
CA GLY A 10 2.03 -6.16 -0.51
C GLY A 10 0.66 -5.68 -0.03
N THR A 11 -0.29 -6.62 0.00
CA THR A 11 -1.63 -6.42 0.56
C THR A 11 -1.80 -7.09 1.92
N ALA A 12 -2.12 -6.27 2.93
CA ALA A 12 -2.62 -6.74 4.23
C ALA A 12 -3.59 -5.72 4.81
N GLY A 13 -4.79 -6.15 5.22
CA GLY A 13 -5.81 -5.22 5.68
C GLY A 13 -6.96 -5.90 6.40
N ILE A 14 -7.91 -5.08 6.85
CA ILE A 14 -9.16 -5.54 7.47
C ILE A 14 -10.36 -5.05 6.65
N ALA A 15 -11.54 -5.63 6.86
CA ALA A 15 -12.72 -5.20 6.14
C ALA A 15 -13.15 -3.77 6.53
N PRO A 16 -13.57 -2.97 5.54
CA PRO A 16 -14.19 -1.68 5.79
C PRO A 16 -15.64 -1.81 6.28
N SER A 17 -16.12 -0.77 6.95
CA SER A 17 -17.56 -0.60 7.16
C SER A 17 -18.26 -0.17 5.87
N LEU A 18 -19.59 -0.34 5.80
CA LEU A 18 -20.39 0.16 4.67
C LEU A 18 -20.21 1.68 4.49
N ALA A 19 -20.17 2.44 5.58
CA ALA A 19 -19.94 3.89 5.53
C ALA A 19 -18.57 4.25 4.96
N GLN A 20 -17.53 3.45 5.24
CA GLN A 20 -16.23 3.63 4.61
C GLN A 20 -16.26 3.29 3.12
N LEU A 21 -16.88 2.17 2.74
CA LEU A 21 -17.04 1.81 1.33
C LEU A 21 -17.74 2.92 0.54
N ASP A 22 -18.85 3.45 1.06
CA ASP A 22 -19.59 4.54 0.42
C ASP A 22 -18.72 5.82 0.28
N ALA A 23 -18.00 6.18 1.33
CA ALA A 23 -17.12 7.35 1.33
C ALA A 23 -15.97 7.20 0.32
N TRP A 24 -15.40 6.00 0.23
CA TRP A 24 -14.29 5.67 -0.67
C TRP A 24 -14.75 5.62 -2.13
N ALA A 25 -15.89 4.97 -2.40
CA ALA A 25 -16.50 4.95 -3.73
C ALA A 25 -16.79 6.38 -4.22
N LYS A 26 -17.35 7.23 -3.35
CA LYS A 26 -17.66 8.62 -3.69
C LYS A 26 -16.42 9.43 -4.02
N ARG A 27 -15.35 9.34 -3.22
CA ARG A 27 -14.12 10.14 -3.45
C ARG A 27 -13.35 9.66 -4.69
N GLU A 28 -13.37 8.36 -4.98
CA GLU A 28 -12.72 7.80 -6.17
C GLU A 28 -13.50 8.14 -7.44
N ALA A 29 -14.84 8.10 -7.38
CA ALA A 29 -15.68 8.57 -8.47
C ALA A 29 -15.51 10.08 -8.74
N ASP A 30 -15.40 10.91 -7.70
CA ASP A 30 -15.09 12.34 -7.86
C ASP A 30 -13.73 12.56 -8.53
N LEU A 31 -12.70 11.79 -8.13
CA LEU A 31 -11.37 11.87 -8.74
C LEU A 31 -11.46 11.57 -10.24
N VAL A 32 -12.14 10.50 -10.63
CA VAL A 32 -12.36 10.14 -12.05
C VAL A 32 -13.13 11.25 -12.78
N ALA A 33 -14.20 11.78 -12.18
CA ALA A 33 -15.01 12.83 -12.79
C ALA A 33 -14.23 14.12 -13.07
N ARG A 34 -13.18 14.41 -12.28
CA ARG A 34 -12.28 15.55 -12.47
C ARG A 34 -11.04 15.22 -13.33
N GLY A 35 -11.04 14.05 -14.00
CA GLY A 35 -9.98 13.64 -14.93
C GLY A 35 -8.80 12.92 -14.27
N GLY A 36 -8.89 12.57 -13.00
CA GLY A 36 -7.90 11.73 -12.31
C GLY A 36 -8.08 10.25 -12.61
N PHE A 37 -7.14 9.44 -12.12
CA PHE A 37 -7.16 7.98 -12.31
C PHE A 37 -7.59 7.26 -11.03
N ALA A 38 -8.65 6.48 -11.13
CA ALA A 38 -9.00 5.42 -10.19
C ALA A 38 -9.77 4.31 -10.94
N MET A 39 -9.64 3.07 -10.49
CA MET A 39 -10.45 1.97 -11.00
C MET A 39 -11.66 1.80 -10.09
N LEU A 40 -12.84 2.08 -10.65
CA LEU A 40 -14.13 1.94 -9.96
C LEU A 40 -14.52 0.46 -9.82
N ALA A 41 -15.61 0.22 -9.11
CA ALA A 41 -16.20 -1.12 -9.00
C ALA A 41 -16.46 -1.70 -10.39
N ASP A 42 -16.10 -2.97 -10.56
CA ASP A 42 -16.09 -3.66 -11.84
C ASP A 42 -16.39 -5.15 -11.61
N PRO A 43 -17.48 -5.69 -12.19
CA PRO A 43 -17.88 -7.07 -11.97
C PRO A 43 -17.01 -8.10 -12.70
N GLU A 44 -16.20 -7.71 -13.69
CA GLU A 44 -15.50 -8.65 -14.59
C GLU A 44 -14.67 -9.70 -13.83
N ASP A 45 -13.91 -9.26 -12.82
CA ASP A 45 -13.04 -10.11 -12.00
C ASP A 45 -13.47 -10.18 -10.52
N ALA A 46 -14.71 -9.78 -10.21
CA ALA A 46 -15.21 -9.80 -8.84
C ALA A 46 -15.43 -11.24 -8.34
N VAL A 47 -15.20 -11.46 -7.04
CA VAL A 47 -15.44 -12.75 -6.39
C VAL A 47 -16.32 -12.55 -5.15
N PRO A 48 -17.60 -12.98 -5.17
CA PRO A 48 -18.31 -13.58 -6.31
C PRO A 48 -18.56 -12.58 -7.45
N PRO A 49 -18.77 -13.05 -8.70
CA PRO A 49 -18.92 -12.19 -9.88
C PRO A 49 -20.30 -11.54 -10.01
N THR A 50 -21.18 -11.75 -9.03
CA THR A 50 -22.54 -11.18 -9.02
C THR A 50 -22.93 -10.73 -7.63
N GLY A 51 -23.96 -9.88 -7.56
CA GLY A 51 -24.49 -9.33 -6.33
C GLY A 51 -23.66 -8.17 -5.78
N PRO A 52 -23.85 -7.80 -4.49
CA PRO A 52 -23.30 -6.57 -3.95
C PRO A 52 -21.78 -6.44 -4.07
N VAL A 53 -21.04 -7.55 -3.96
CA VAL A 53 -19.57 -7.54 -4.09
C VAL A 53 -19.14 -7.14 -5.50
N ALA A 54 -19.84 -7.60 -6.54
CA ALA A 54 -19.52 -7.26 -7.93
C ALA A 54 -20.00 -5.86 -8.33
N GLU A 55 -21.09 -5.39 -7.73
CA GLU A 55 -21.72 -4.10 -8.06
C GLU A 55 -21.08 -2.91 -7.33
N THR A 56 -20.69 -3.10 -6.07
CA THR A 56 -20.21 -2.02 -5.20
C THR A 56 -18.87 -2.32 -4.52
N GLY A 57 -18.32 -3.52 -4.73
CA GLY A 57 -16.99 -3.87 -4.22
C GLY A 57 -15.90 -3.02 -4.85
N LEU A 58 -15.10 -2.39 -4.00
CA LEU A 58 -13.99 -1.58 -4.45
C LEU A 58 -12.80 -2.44 -4.86
N ARG A 59 -12.07 -1.97 -5.88
CA ARG A 59 -10.80 -2.59 -6.31
C ARG A 59 -9.79 -2.55 -5.16
N THR A 60 -9.00 -3.61 -5.03
CA THR A 60 -7.96 -3.75 -4.00
C THR A 60 -6.67 -2.99 -4.34
N ILE A 61 -6.59 -2.36 -5.51
CA ILE A 61 -5.36 -1.74 -6.04
C ILE A 61 -4.85 -0.57 -5.19
N PRO A 62 -5.67 0.45 -4.86
CA PRO A 62 -5.17 1.53 -4.01
C PRO A 62 -5.22 1.15 -2.52
N PRO A 63 -4.22 1.54 -1.73
CA PRO A 63 -4.32 1.47 -0.27
C PRO A 63 -5.37 2.45 0.25
N ARG A 64 -5.97 2.12 1.38
CA ARG A 64 -6.96 2.97 2.07
C ARG A 64 -6.73 2.94 3.58
N GLU A 65 -7.64 3.53 4.34
CA GLU A 65 -7.58 3.61 5.81
C GLU A 65 -7.60 2.22 6.48
N ASN A 66 -8.08 1.19 5.79
CA ASN A 66 -8.00 -0.20 6.23
C ASN A 66 -6.66 -0.89 5.90
N CYS A 67 -5.64 -0.14 5.51
CA CYS A 67 -4.39 -0.61 4.92
C CYS A 67 -4.63 -1.14 3.50
N GLY A 68 -4.72 -2.46 3.30
CA GLY A 68 -4.85 -3.03 1.96
C GLY A 68 -3.50 -3.04 1.25
N ASN A 69 -3.50 -2.67 -0.03
CA ASN A 69 -2.33 -2.73 -0.93
C ASN A 69 -1.39 -1.53 -0.72
N VAL A 70 -0.62 -1.55 0.37
CA VAL A 70 0.26 -0.42 0.75
C VAL A 70 1.65 -0.57 0.17
N ASP A 71 2.08 -1.80 -0.15
CA ASP A 71 3.35 -2.08 -0.82
C ASP A 71 4.56 -1.50 -0.08
N ALA A 72 4.48 -1.53 1.26
CA ALA A 72 5.55 -1.10 2.13
C ALA A 72 6.54 -2.26 2.34
N LYS A 73 7.65 -2.25 1.60
CA LYS A 73 8.72 -3.26 1.68
C LYS A 73 9.30 -3.48 3.08
N GLN A 74 9.02 -2.60 4.04
CA GLN A 74 9.42 -2.70 5.43
C GLN A 74 8.43 -3.51 6.30
N LEU A 75 7.24 -3.88 5.78
CA LEU A 75 6.25 -4.74 6.44
C LEU A 75 6.64 -6.24 6.41
N THR A 76 7.91 -6.53 6.72
CA THR A 76 8.48 -7.88 6.69
C THR A 76 8.19 -8.67 7.98
N LYS A 77 8.62 -9.94 8.01
CA LYS A 77 8.51 -10.81 9.19
C LYS A 77 9.05 -10.12 10.45
N GLY A 78 8.20 -9.99 11.47
CA GLY A 78 8.53 -9.33 12.74
C GLY A 78 7.88 -7.96 12.88
N SER A 79 7.36 -7.40 11.79
CA SER A 79 6.54 -6.19 11.79
C SER A 79 5.25 -6.36 12.60
N ARG A 80 4.78 -5.23 13.12
CA ARG A 80 3.47 -5.07 13.75
C ARG A 80 2.69 -4.06 12.92
N LEU A 81 1.61 -4.51 12.30
CA LEU A 81 0.66 -3.66 11.60
C LEU A 81 -0.52 -3.35 12.53
N LEU A 82 -0.82 -2.07 12.71
CA LEU A 82 -1.85 -1.52 13.59
C LEU A 82 -2.88 -0.80 12.72
N ILE A 83 -4.10 -1.32 12.68
CA ILE A 83 -5.18 -0.78 11.83
C ILE A 83 -6.39 -0.50 12.73
N PRO A 84 -7.02 0.69 12.65
CA PRO A 84 -8.28 0.97 13.32
C PRO A 84 -9.37 -0.01 12.88
N VAL A 85 -10.00 -0.72 13.82
CA VAL A 85 -11.06 -1.69 13.54
C VAL A 85 -12.36 -0.98 13.18
N ASN A 86 -12.98 -1.37 12.06
CA ASN A 86 -14.16 -0.68 11.51
C ASN A 86 -15.44 -1.53 11.51
N VAL A 87 -15.31 -2.84 11.69
CA VAL A 87 -16.41 -3.81 11.73
C VAL A 87 -16.12 -4.90 12.74
N ASP A 88 -17.18 -5.56 13.22
CA ASP A 88 -17.06 -6.67 14.15
C ASP A 88 -16.21 -7.80 13.55
N GLY A 89 -15.30 -8.32 14.37
CA GLY A 89 -14.34 -9.36 13.97
C GLY A 89 -13.18 -8.87 13.10
N ALA A 90 -13.17 -7.59 12.69
CA ALA A 90 -12.22 -6.96 11.77
C ALA A 90 -12.15 -7.57 10.35
N LEU A 91 -12.24 -8.89 10.21
CA LEU A 91 -12.21 -9.64 8.95
C LEU A 91 -10.90 -9.37 8.18
N TYR A 92 -9.79 -9.83 8.76
CA TYR A 92 -8.45 -9.65 8.19
C TYR A 92 -8.24 -10.50 6.94
N SER A 93 -7.63 -9.88 5.92
CA SER A 93 -7.19 -10.51 4.68
C SER A 93 -5.76 -10.09 4.35
N ALA A 94 -5.02 -10.99 3.70
CA ALA A 94 -3.69 -10.70 3.16
C ALA A 94 -3.45 -11.51 1.88
N GLY A 95 -2.60 -10.98 1.01
CA GLY A 95 -2.24 -11.58 -0.26
C GLY A 95 -1.09 -10.79 -0.90
N ASP A 96 -0.91 -10.98 -2.20
CA ASP A 96 0.08 -10.23 -2.97
C ASP A 96 1.51 -10.43 -2.44
N GLY A 97 1.99 -11.67 -2.55
CA GLY A 97 3.27 -12.06 -1.96
C GLY A 97 4.43 -11.49 -2.76
N HIS A 98 5.24 -10.64 -2.15
CA HIS A 98 6.39 -10.02 -2.80
C HIS A 98 7.68 -10.67 -2.31
N TYR A 99 8.56 -11.10 -3.21
CA TYR A 99 9.89 -11.58 -2.84
C TYR A 99 10.84 -10.42 -2.49
N ALA A 100 10.77 -9.35 -3.28
CA ALA A 100 11.50 -8.10 -3.09
C ALA A 100 10.85 -6.97 -3.90
N GLN A 101 10.97 -5.74 -3.40
CA GLN A 101 10.44 -4.53 -4.03
C GLN A 101 11.37 -3.33 -3.78
N GLY A 102 11.42 -2.40 -4.74
CA GLY A 102 11.93 -1.05 -4.51
C GLY A 102 10.94 -0.18 -3.72
N ASP A 103 11.38 0.96 -3.18
CA ASP A 103 10.40 1.94 -2.71
C ASP A 103 9.59 2.48 -3.89
N ALA A 104 8.31 2.78 -3.66
CA ALA A 104 7.32 3.25 -4.63
C ALA A 104 6.83 2.22 -5.68
N GLU A 105 7.43 1.03 -5.78
CA GLU A 105 7.03 0.01 -6.77
C GLU A 105 6.83 0.61 -8.18
N CYS A 106 7.78 1.43 -8.62
CA CYS A 106 7.60 2.30 -9.78
C CYS A 106 7.32 1.56 -11.11
N CYS A 107 7.63 0.26 -11.18
CA CYS A 107 7.32 -0.61 -12.30
C CYS A 107 5.96 -1.32 -12.18
N ILE A 108 5.08 -0.86 -11.30
CA ILE A 108 3.71 -1.36 -11.06
C ILE A 108 3.63 -2.72 -10.35
N THR A 109 4.71 -3.48 -10.33
CA THR A 109 4.78 -4.80 -9.69
C THR A 109 6.11 -5.00 -9.00
N ALA A 110 6.11 -5.87 -7.99
CA ALA A 110 7.29 -6.35 -7.31
C ALA A 110 7.86 -7.58 -8.02
N ILE A 111 8.76 -8.29 -7.35
CA ILE A 111 9.03 -9.69 -7.70
C ILE A 111 7.92 -10.55 -7.08
N GLU A 112 6.82 -10.71 -7.83
CA GLU A 112 5.63 -11.41 -7.37
C GLU A 112 5.84 -12.91 -7.15
N MET A 113 5.24 -13.46 -6.09
CA MET A 113 5.33 -14.87 -5.73
C MET A 113 4.12 -15.38 -4.94
N GLY A 114 3.91 -16.69 -5.00
CA GLY A 114 3.06 -17.37 -4.01
C GLY A 114 3.73 -17.32 -2.63
N ALA A 115 2.95 -17.03 -1.59
CA ALA A 115 3.47 -16.87 -0.23
C ALA A 115 2.53 -17.45 0.83
N THR A 116 3.06 -17.69 2.03
CA THR A 116 2.29 -18.04 3.22
C THR A 116 2.75 -17.16 4.37
N ALA A 117 1.80 -16.48 5.01
CA ALA A 117 2.05 -15.66 6.19
C ALA A 117 1.51 -16.34 7.46
N VAL A 118 2.28 -16.24 8.54
CA VAL A 118 1.81 -16.57 9.89
C VAL A 118 1.66 -15.26 10.65
N VAL A 119 0.43 -14.95 11.03
CA VAL A 119 0.08 -13.71 11.72
C VAL A 119 -0.45 -13.99 13.12
N ARG A 120 -0.28 -13.02 14.03
CA ARG A 120 -0.84 -13.04 15.38
C ARG A 120 -1.67 -11.78 15.57
N PHE A 121 -2.91 -11.94 16.02
CA PHE A 121 -3.79 -10.83 16.32
C PHE A 121 -3.73 -10.45 17.80
N LYS A 122 -3.82 -9.15 18.07
CA LYS A 122 -4.01 -8.59 19.40
C LYS A 122 -4.94 -7.39 19.28
N LEU A 123 -6.02 -7.39 20.06
CA LEU A 123 -6.92 -6.26 20.16
C LEU A 123 -6.35 -5.21 21.11
N HIS A 124 -6.45 -3.95 20.70
CA HIS A 124 -6.05 -2.77 21.46
C HIS A 124 -7.30 -1.90 21.67
N GLU A 125 -8.14 -2.29 22.62
CA GLU A 125 -9.47 -1.70 22.84
C GLU A 125 -9.38 -0.19 23.12
N GLY A 126 -10.20 0.59 22.40
CA GLY A 126 -10.30 2.05 22.56
C GLY A 126 -9.07 2.86 22.13
N GLU A 127 -7.96 2.24 21.75
CA GLU A 127 -6.71 2.97 21.45
C GLU A 127 -6.82 3.85 20.21
N ALA A 128 -7.47 3.38 19.15
CA ALA A 128 -7.65 4.15 17.93
C ALA A 128 -8.50 5.41 18.19
N GLU A 129 -9.58 5.28 18.96
CA GLU A 129 -10.44 6.40 19.35
C GLU A 129 -9.69 7.39 20.26
N ARG A 130 -9.06 6.88 21.33
CA ARG A 130 -8.31 7.70 22.31
C ARG A 130 -7.25 8.58 21.66
N HIS A 131 -6.59 8.08 20.62
CA HIS A 131 -5.51 8.76 19.92
C HIS A 131 -5.92 9.32 18.55
N ASN A 132 -7.21 9.31 18.22
CA ASN A 132 -7.76 9.76 16.93
C ASN A 132 -6.99 9.17 15.73
N ILE A 133 -6.71 7.87 15.76
CA ILE A 133 -5.96 7.14 14.73
C ILE A 133 -6.91 6.79 13.60
N ARG A 134 -6.68 7.39 12.42
CA ARG A 134 -7.46 7.13 11.20
C ARG A 134 -6.73 6.27 10.18
N TRP A 135 -5.40 6.35 10.16
CA TRP A 135 -4.55 5.68 9.18
C TRP A 135 -3.84 4.48 9.81
N PRO A 136 -3.54 3.43 9.02
CA PRO A 136 -2.76 2.31 9.50
C PRO A 136 -1.35 2.78 9.88
N ARG A 137 -0.76 2.10 10.85
CA ARG A 137 0.62 2.32 11.28
C ARG A 137 1.33 1.00 11.34
N PHE A 138 2.63 0.99 11.11
CA PHE A 138 3.41 -0.20 11.38
C PHE A 138 4.71 0.13 12.10
N ALA A 139 5.24 -0.88 12.78
CA ALA A 139 6.52 -0.81 13.46
C ALA A 139 7.25 -2.13 13.29
N HIS A 140 8.57 -2.06 13.14
CA HIS A 140 9.45 -3.22 13.12
C HIS A 140 10.50 -3.04 14.24
N PRO A 141 10.68 -4.03 15.14
CA PRO A 141 11.54 -3.86 16.32
C PRO A 141 13.04 -3.96 16.01
N GLY A 142 13.41 -4.37 14.79
CA GLY A 142 14.80 -4.46 14.32
C GLY A 142 14.94 -3.96 12.89
N TYR A 143 15.91 -4.48 12.14
CA TYR A 143 16.05 -4.20 10.72
C TYR A 143 15.05 -5.00 9.88
N PHE A 144 14.32 -4.35 8.98
CA PHE A 144 13.33 -5.01 8.12
C PHE A 144 13.98 -5.92 7.05
N ASN A 145 15.25 -5.65 6.73
CA ASN A 145 16.14 -6.46 5.89
C ASN A 145 17.51 -6.56 6.58
N ALA A 146 18.37 -7.49 6.19
CA ALA A 146 19.71 -7.58 6.77
C ALA A 146 20.45 -6.23 6.64
N PRO A 147 21.14 -5.75 7.69
CA PRO A 147 21.72 -4.40 7.74
C PRO A 147 22.63 -4.06 6.55
N GLU A 148 23.38 -5.04 6.05
CA GLU A 148 24.26 -4.91 4.89
C GLU A 148 23.51 -4.55 3.58
N TRP A 149 22.21 -4.83 3.51
CA TRP A 149 21.32 -4.45 2.41
C TRP A 149 20.49 -3.21 2.72
N ALA A 150 20.21 -2.95 4.00
CA ALA A 150 19.45 -1.78 4.43
C ALA A 150 20.29 -0.48 4.43
N VAL A 151 21.60 -0.58 4.63
CA VAL A 151 22.55 0.53 4.57
C VAL A 151 23.49 0.29 3.39
N PRO A 152 23.31 1.01 2.26
CA PRO A 152 24.02 0.69 1.03
C PRO A 152 25.54 0.92 1.17
N ARG A 153 26.33 -0.06 0.74
CA ARG A 153 27.77 0.05 0.54
C ARG A 153 28.07 -0.04 -0.96
N ASN A 154 28.91 0.87 -1.47
CA ASN A 154 29.28 0.94 -2.90
C ASN A 154 28.06 1.05 -3.83
N PHE A 155 27.38 2.20 -3.79
CA PHE A 155 26.16 2.44 -4.55
C PHE A 155 26.32 3.60 -5.53
N ILE A 156 25.48 3.58 -6.57
CA ILE A 156 25.19 4.73 -7.43
C ILE A 156 23.78 5.18 -7.05
N ALA A 157 23.60 6.49 -6.92
CA ALA A 157 22.29 7.08 -6.73
C ALA A 157 22.07 8.14 -7.80
N THR A 158 20.85 8.18 -8.30
CA THR A 158 20.35 9.23 -9.19
C THR A 158 19.50 10.19 -8.36
N MET A 159 19.48 11.46 -8.76
CA MET A 159 18.72 12.51 -8.10
C MET A 159 17.77 13.15 -9.11
N GLY A 160 16.64 13.65 -8.62
CA GLY A 160 15.66 14.35 -9.44
C GLY A 160 15.20 15.61 -8.74
N MET A 161 14.99 16.65 -9.52
CA MET A 161 14.40 17.91 -9.09
C MET A 161 13.00 18.00 -9.70
N PRO A 162 12.04 18.68 -9.05
CA PRO A 162 10.72 18.90 -9.59
C PRO A 162 10.74 19.99 -10.68
N ILE A 163 11.46 19.72 -11.76
CA ILE A 163 11.62 20.60 -12.92
C ILE A 163 11.13 19.83 -14.14
N ARG A 164 10.24 20.44 -14.92
CA ARG A 164 9.73 19.87 -16.16
C ARG A 164 10.78 19.98 -17.27
N ASP A 165 10.58 19.24 -18.37
CA ASP A 165 11.49 19.26 -19.53
C ASP A 165 11.62 20.66 -20.18
N ASP A 166 10.64 21.54 -19.98
CA ASP A 166 10.65 22.94 -20.45
C ASP A 166 11.35 23.92 -19.48
N GLY A 167 11.90 23.42 -18.37
CA GLY A 167 12.57 24.21 -17.34
C GLY A 167 11.64 24.81 -16.28
N THR A 168 10.31 24.57 -16.36
CA THR A 168 9.37 25.03 -15.33
C THR A 168 9.61 24.33 -14.00
N GLN A 169 9.80 25.12 -12.94
CA GLN A 169 9.95 24.64 -11.57
C GLN A 169 8.58 24.41 -10.94
N GLU A 170 8.31 23.18 -10.52
CA GLU A 170 7.16 22.83 -9.67
C GLU A 170 7.58 22.88 -8.21
N GLY A 171 6.80 23.59 -7.39
CA GLY A 171 7.07 23.72 -5.95
C GLY A 171 6.59 22.48 -5.20
N GLU A 172 7.48 21.86 -4.42
CA GLU A 172 7.14 20.76 -3.50
C GLU A 172 6.51 19.50 -4.18
N ASP A 173 6.72 19.31 -5.48
CA ASP A 173 6.22 18.14 -6.22
C ASP A 173 7.16 16.92 -6.08
N LEU A 174 6.93 16.11 -5.04
CA LEU A 174 7.69 14.89 -4.81
C LEU A 174 7.52 13.86 -5.94
N THR A 175 6.34 13.80 -6.58
CA THR A 175 6.05 12.85 -7.65
C THR A 175 6.93 13.14 -8.86
N LEU A 176 7.00 14.40 -9.28
CA LEU A 176 7.86 14.82 -10.39
C LEU A 176 9.34 14.62 -10.05
N ALA A 177 9.77 15.00 -8.83
CA ALA A 177 11.14 14.79 -8.40
C ALA A 177 11.54 13.30 -8.39
N ALA A 178 10.67 12.41 -7.88
CA ALA A 178 10.91 10.97 -7.86
C ALA A 178 10.94 10.37 -9.27
N ARG A 179 10.03 10.79 -10.16
CA ARG A 179 10.04 10.39 -11.57
C ARG A 179 11.35 10.79 -12.24
N ASN A 180 11.79 12.04 -12.06
CA ASN A 180 13.01 12.55 -12.67
C ASN A 180 14.26 11.82 -12.12
N ALA A 181 14.27 11.46 -10.83
CA ALA A 181 15.34 10.64 -10.27
C ALA A 181 15.40 9.24 -10.91
N LEU A 182 14.25 8.64 -11.20
CA LEU A 182 14.17 7.29 -11.77
C LEU A 182 14.66 7.20 -13.23
N ILE A 183 14.44 8.25 -14.03
CA ILE A 183 14.75 8.26 -15.47
C ILE A 183 16.17 8.75 -15.81
N ASN A 184 16.84 9.40 -14.86
CA ASN A 184 18.24 9.85 -14.98
C ASN A 184 19.22 8.67 -14.99
#